data_AF-A0A2Z3H6A0-F1
#
_entry.id   AF-A0A2Z3H6A0-F1
#
_cell.length_a   1.000
_cell.length_b   1.000
_cell.length_c   1.000
_cell.angle_alpha   90.00
_cell.angle_beta   90.00
_cell.angle_gamma   90.00
#
_symmetry.space_group_name_H-M   'P 1'
#
loop_
_entity.id
_entity.type
_entity.pdbx_description
1 polymer ?
#
loop_
_entity_poly.entity_id
_entity_poly.type
_entity_poly.pdbx_seq_one_letter_code
_entity_poly.pdbx_strand_id
1 'polypeptide(L)'
;MMCTDEWSGYNRLPEKNRRHATVNHSPGQREWPRGDGGDGIREVHDNTLEGLWAALRTFLRPFRGVSKHYLSQYVAVFQWAYNLKETIPDTLRILMGITSNAT
;
A
#
# COMPACT_ATOMS: atom_id res chain seq x y z
N MET A 1 -17.71 -3.36 -6.76
CA MET A 1 -17.50 -2.11 -6.01
C MET A 1 -16.21 -1.51 -6.52
N MET A 2 -16.22 -0.22 -6.85
CA MET A 2 -15.04 0.54 -7.23
C MET A 2 -14.80 1.56 -6.12
N CYS A 3 -13.58 1.60 -5.58
CA CYS A 3 -13.11 2.62 -4.67
C CYS A 3 -12.04 3.40 -5.38
N THR A 4 -12.24 4.70 -5.47
CA THR A 4 -11.35 5.65 -6.16
C THR A 4 -11.16 6.87 -5.29
N ASP A 5 -11.35 6.67 -3.99
CA ASP A 5 -11.42 7.75 -3.02
C ASP A 5 -12.49 8.79 -3.46
N GLU A 6 -12.33 10.06 -3.12
CA GLU A 6 -13.26 11.17 -3.46
C GLU A 6 -13.02 11.78 -4.86
N TRP A 7 -12.35 11.09 -5.78
CA TRP A 7 -12.08 11.68 -7.09
C TRP A 7 -13.36 11.83 -7.95
N SER A 8 -13.71 13.09 -8.24
CA SER A 8 -14.95 13.49 -8.91
C SER A 8 -15.16 12.91 -10.32
N GLY A 9 -14.09 12.48 -11.00
CA GLY A 9 -14.17 11.82 -12.31
C GLY A 9 -15.01 10.54 -12.31
N TYR A 10 -15.19 9.93 -11.14
CA TYR A 10 -15.95 8.69 -10.96
C TYR A 10 -17.40 8.88 -10.50
N ASN A 11 -17.86 10.13 -10.29
CA ASN A 11 -19.21 10.41 -9.81
C ASN A 11 -20.32 9.88 -10.74
N ARG A 12 -20.01 9.63 -12.01
CA ARG A 12 -20.96 9.07 -13.00
C ARG A 12 -20.97 7.55 -13.07
N LEU A 13 -20.19 6.84 -12.23
CA LEU A 13 -20.21 5.38 -12.18
C LEU A 13 -21.60 4.81 -11.83
N PRO A 14 -22.36 5.38 -10.87
CA PRO A 14 -23.70 4.91 -10.56
C PRO A 14 -24.66 4.99 -11.77
N GLU A 15 -24.53 6.02 -12.62
CA GLU A 15 -25.31 6.16 -13.86
C GLU A 15 -25.08 5.00 -14.85
N LYS A 16 -23.93 4.33 -14.74
CA LYS A 16 -23.56 3.16 -15.55
C LYS A 16 -23.81 1.82 -14.85
N ASN A 17 -24.66 1.80 -13.82
CA ASN A 17 -24.91 0.64 -12.97
C ASN A 17 -23.64 0.06 -12.31
N ARG A 18 -22.63 0.90 -12.03
CA ARG A 18 -21.42 0.50 -11.31
C ARG A 18 -21.44 1.07 -9.90
N ARG A 19 -21.36 0.18 -8.90
CA ARG A 19 -21.25 0.57 -7.49
C ARG A 19 -19.93 1.31 -7.25
N HIS A 20 -20.02 2.50 -6.70
CA HIS A 20 -18.91 3.36 -6.30
C HIS A 20 -19.02 3.64 -4.80
N ALA A 21 -17.89 3.57 -4.10
CA ALA A 21 -17.80 3.89 -2.69
C ALA A 21 -16.52 4.70 -2.44
N THR A 22 -16.58 5.60 -1.47
CA THR A 22 -15.50 6.56 -1.19
C THR A 22 -15.21 6.60 0.32
N VAL A 23 -14.05 7.13 0.69
CA VAL A 23 -13.68 7.45 2.07
C VAL A 23 -13.67 8.97 2.18
N ASN A 24 -14.46 9.55 3.07
CA ASN A 24 -14.46 11.01 3.25
C ASN A 24 -13.15 11.48 3.92
N HIS A 25 -12.41 12.39 3.29
CA HIS A 25 -11.18 12.95 3.87
C HIS A 25 -11.34 14.38 4.43
N SER A 26 -12.55 14.93 4.33
CA SER A 26 -12.87 16.28 4.80
C SER A 26 -12.52 16.47 6.28
N PRO A 27 -11.79 17.54 6.66
CA PRO A 27 -11.53 17.85 8.06
C PRO A 27 -12.82 17.92 8.89
N GLY A 28 -12.85 17.22 10.02
CA GLY A 28 -14.04 17.14 10.89
C GLY A 28 -15.06 16.05 10.51
N GLN A 29 -14.93 15.42 9.33
CA GLN A 29 -15.77 14.30 8.89
C GLN A 29 -14.93 13.14 8.32
N ARG A 30 -13.67 13.03 8.76
CA ARG A 30 -12.75 12.00 8.27
C ARG A 30 -13.30 10.62 8.55
N GLU A 31 -13.36 9.81 7.51
CA GLU A 31 -13.67 8.41 7.56
C GLU A 31 -12.39 7.58 7.44
N TRP A 32 -12.45 6.36 7.95
CA TRP A 32 -11.43 5.35 7.74
C TRP A 32 -11.92 4.33 6.72
N PRO A 33 -11.02 3.59 6.05
CA PRO A 33 -11.39 2.42 5.24
C PRO A 33 -12.38 1.50 5.97
N ARG A 34 -13.42 1.03 5.26
CA ARG A 34 -14.53 0.28 5.86
C ARG A 34 -14.69 -1.10 5.25
N GLY A 35 -15.00 -2.05 6.13
CA GLY A 35 -15.37 -3.41 5.80
C GLY A 35 -16.87 -3.56 5.51
N ASP A 36 -17.39 -2.89 4.49
CA ASP A 36 -18.84 -2.85 4.21
C ASP A 36 -19.40 -4.22 3.74
N GLY A 37 -18.54 -5.12 3.24
CA GLY A 37 -18.93 -6.44 2.74
C GLY A 37 -18.83 -7.57 3.78
N GLY A 38 -17.93 -7.44 4.76
CA GLY A 38 -17.71 -8.44 5.82
C GLY A 38 -17.07 -9.75 5.34
N ASP A 39 -16.86 -9.92 4.04
CA ASP A 39 -16.18 -11.05 3.42
C ASP A 39 -14.67 -10.81 3.24
N GLY A 40 -14.20 -9.59 3.54
CA GLY A 40 -12.82 -9.18 3.37
C GLY A 40 -12.41 -8.98 1.91
N ILE A 41 -13.37 -8.96 0.98
CA ILE A 41 -13.13 -8.90 -0.46
C ILE A 41 -13.76 -7.61 -1.00
N ARG A 42 -12.94 -6.79 -1.68
CA ARG A 42 -13.38 -5.52 -2.31
C ARG A 42 -13.96 -4.52 -1.30
N GLU A 43 -13.33 -4.45 -0.13
CA GLU A 43 -13.64 -3.47 0.91
C GLU A 43 -13.30 -2.04 0.48
N VAL A 44 -13.90 -1.06 1.16
CA VAL A 44 -13.66 0.35 0.87
C VAL A 44 -12.23 0.70 1.27
N HIS A 45 -11.43 1.18 0.31
CA HIS A 45 -10.06 1.64 0.54
C HIS A 45 -9.82 3.05 0.02
N ASP A 46 -8.74 3.66 0.49
CA ASP A 46 -8.27 4.98 0.06
C ASP A 46 -7.14 4.88 -0.98
N ASN A 47 -6.76 6.02 -1.55
CA ASN A 47 -5.65 6.11 -2.51
C ASN A 47 -4.29 5.73 -1.88
N THR A 48 -4.15 5.84 -0.56
CA THR A 48 -2.92 5.44 0.13
C THR A 48 -2.65 3.95 -0.04
N LEU A 49 -3.66 3.11 0.18
CA LEU A 49 -3.55 1.67 -0.01
C LEU A 49 -3.29 1.32 -1.48
N GLU A 50 -3.99 1.96 -2.42
CA GLU A 50 -3.74 1.75 -3.86
C GLU A 50 -2.30 2.08 -4.26
N GLY A 51 -1.78 3.22 -3.79
CA GLY A 51 -0.40 3.64 -4.03
C GLY A 51 0.62 2.67 -3.42
N LEU A 52 0.35 2.14 -2.23
CA LEU A 52 1.20 1.16 -1.57
C LEU A 52 1.33 -0.12 -2.40
N TRP A 53 0.22 -0.64 -2.94
CA TRP A 53 0.24 -1.82 -3.80
C TRP A 53 0.94 -1.57 -5.14
N ALA A 54 0.80 -0.37 -5.71
CA ALA A 54 1.55 0.03 -6.90
C ALA A 54 3.06 0.08 -6.64
N ALA A 55 3.48 0.61 -5.48
CA ALA A 55 4.87 0.63 -5.05
C ALA A 55 5.41 -0.79 -4.82
N LEU A 56 4.66 -1.67 -4.15
CA LEU A 56 5.05 -3.07 -3.96
C LEU A 56 5.27 -3.78 -5.30
N ARG A 57 4.37 -3.61 -6.27
CA ARG A 57 4.56 -4.20 -7.61
C ARG A 57 5.85 -3.72 -8.27
N THR A 58 6.17 -2.43 -8.13
CA THR A 58 7.42 -1.87 -8.67
C THR A 58 8.65 -2.45 -7.95
N PHE A 59 8.61 -2.54 -6.63
CA PHE A 59 9.66 -3.16 -5.81
C PHE A 59 9.93 -4.61 -6.23
N LEU A 60 8.87 -5.36 -6.59
CA LEU A 60 8.99 -6.77 -6.97
C LEU A 60 9.44 -7.01 -8.42
N ARG A 61 9.40 -5.99 -9.30
CA ARG A 61 9.76 -6.13 -10.73
C ARG A 61 11.15 -6.72 -10.98
N PRO A 62 12.22 -6.35 -10.24
CA PRO A 62 13.57 -6.85 -10.51
C PRO A 62 13.72 -8.37 -10.32
N PHE A 63 12.90 -9.00 -9.48
CA PHE A 63 13.01 -10.44 -9.20
C PHE A 63 12.58 -11.33 -10.37
N ARG A 64 11.98 -10.77 -11.44
CA ARG A 64 11.53 -11.50 -12.65
C ARG A 64 10.62 -12.70 -12.37
N GLY A 65 9.94 -12.66 -11.22
CA GLY A 65 9.15 -13.77 -10.69
C GLY A 65 9.20 -13.72 -9.17
N VAL A 66 8.13 -14.17 -8.50
CA VAL A 66 8.06 -14.19 -7.04
C VAL A 66 7.68 -15.59 -6.60
N SER A 67 8.46 -16.17 -5.69
CA SER A 67 8.10 -17.45 -5.09
C SER A 67 6.85 -17.28 -4.23
N LYS A 68 5.78 -18.02 -4.53
CA LYS A 68 4.54 -17.99 -3.74
C LYS A 68 4.76 -18.45 -2.30
N HIS A 69 5.70 -19.38 -2.09
CA HIS A 69 6.03 -19.88 -0.75
C HIS A 69 6.68 -18.79 0.11
N TYR A 70 7.49 -17.92 -0.49
CA TYR A 70 8.19 -16.84 0.21
C TYR A 70 7.52 -15.47 0.05
N LEU A 71 6.31 -15.40 -0.52
CA LEU A 71 5.64 -14.14 -0.82
C LEU A 71 5.54 -13.21 0.41
N SER A 72 5.23 -13.78 1.58
CA SER A 72 5.19 -13.04 2.85
C SER A 72 6.52 -12.37 3.20
N GLN A 73 7.65 -13.03 2.91
CA GLN A 73 8.98 -12.47 3.20
C GLN A 73 9.32 -11.31 2.26
N TYR A 74 8.98 -11.41 0.96
CA TYR A 74 9.14 -10.29 0.04
C TYR A 74 8.32 -9.07 0.48
N VAL A 75 7.07 -9.29 0.93
CA VAL A 75 6.21 -8.23 1.45
C VAL A 75 6.78 -7.65 2.74
N ALA A 76 7.34 -8.47 3.64
CA ALA A 76 7.96 -8.00 4.87
C ALA A 76 9.18 -7.11 4.61
N VAL A 77 10.05 -7.48 3.66
CA VAL A 77 11.20 -6.65 3.24
C VAL A 77 10.72 -5.34 2.63
N PHE A 78 9.69 -5.38 1.77
CA PHE A 78 9.10 -4.17 1.22
C PHE A 78 8.53 -3.26 2.31
N GLN A 79 7.77 -3.81 3.26
CA GLN A 79 7.19 -3.06 4.36
C GLN A 79 8.28 -2.39 5.20
N TRP A 80 9.34 -3.14 5.53
CA TRP A 80 10.50 -2.59 6.23
C TRP A 80 11.15 -1.45 5.44
N ALA A 81 11.43 -1.65 4.16
CA ALA A 81 12.03 -0.64 3.28
C ALA A 81 11.13 0.60 3.11
N TYR A 82 9.82 0.42 3.00
CA TYR A 82 8.85 1.50 2.85
C TYR A 82 8.71 2.34 4.13
N ASN A 83 8.85 1.71 5.30
CA ASN A 83 8.76 2.35 6.61
C ASN A 83 10.06 3.01 7.05
N LEU A 84 11.18 2.72 6.42
CA LEU A 84 12.41 3.49 6.56
C LEU A 84 12.19 4.91 5.98
N LYS A 85 11.79 5.83 6.85
CA LYS A 85 11.56 7.26 6.50
C LYS A 85 12.85 8.09 6.56
N GLU A 86 13.90 7.54 7.17
CA GLU A 86 15.20 8.18 7.31
C GLU A 86 16.32 7.19 6.98
N THR A 87 17.25 7.64 6.13
CA THR A 87 18.45 6.87 5.79
C THR A 87 19.60 7.37 6.65
N ILE A 88 19.80 6.70 7.79
CA ILE A 88 20.94 6.96 8.67
C ILE A 88 22.13 6.13 8.17
N PRO A 89 23.38 6.64 8.18
CA PRO A 89 24.55 5.91 7.70
C PRO A 89 24.68 4.50 8.29
N ASP A 90 24.25 4.30 9.54
CA ASP A 90 24.27 2.99 10.19
C ASP A 90 23.26 2.00 9.61
N THR A 91 22.09 2.48 9.17
CA THR A 91 21.12 1.65 8.44
C THR A 91 21.73 1.13 7.14
N LEU A 92 22.43 1.98 6.38
CA LEU A 92 23.12 1.57 5.15
C LEU A 92 24.26 0.60 5.43
N ARG A 93 25.02 0.82 6.51
CA ARG A 93 26.10 -0.07 6.95
C ARG A 93 25.59 -1.47 7.27
N ILE A 94 24.49 -1.58 8.03
CA ILE A 94 23.83 -2.87 8.34
C ILE A 94 23.38 -3.56 7.05
N LEU A 95 22.76 -2.81 6.12
CA LEU A 95 22.24 -3.33 4.86
C LEU A 95 23.36 -3.83 3.93
N MET A 96 24.52 -3.16 3.94
CA MET A 96 25.71 -3.54 3.18
C MET A 96 26.58 -4.58 3.92
N GLY A 97 26.19 -5.05 5.10
CA GLY A 97 26.99 -5.97 5.91
C GLY A 97 28.29 -5.36 6.44
N ILE A 98 28.42 -4.04 6.43
CA ILE A 98 29.56 -3.31 6.99
C ILE A 98 29.28 -3.15 8.49
N THR A 99 29.56 -4.18 9.28
CA THR A 99 29.54 -4.02 10.73
C THR A 99 30.60 -3.00 11.13
N SER A 100 30.20 -1.96 11.86
CA SER A 100 31.15 -1.09 12.54
C SER A 100 32.02 -1.97 13.45
N ASN A 101 33.30 -2.11 13.11
CA ASN A 101 34.25 -2.77 13.99
C ASN A 101 34.16 -2.05 15.34
N ALA A 102 33.78 -2.80 16.37
CA ALA A 102 33.72 -2.30 17.73
C ALA A 102 35.09 -1.72 18.09
N THR A 103 35.10 -0.43 18.42
CA THR A 103 36.20 0.23 19.14
C THR A 103 36.00 0.02 20.62
#